data_AF-A0AAD5ADM1-F1
#
_entry.id   AF-A0AAD5ADM1-F1
#
_cell.length_a   1.000
_cell.length_b   1.000
_cell.length_c   1.000
_cell.angle_alpha   90.00
_cell.angle_beta   90.00
_cell.angle_gamma   90.00
#
_symmetry.space_group_name_H-M   'P 1'
#
loop_
_entity.id
_entity.type
_entity.pdbx_description
1 polymer ?
#
loop_
_entity_poly.entity_id
_entity_poly.type
_entity_poly.pdbx_seq_one_letter_code
_entity_poly.pdbx_strand_id
1 'polypeptide(L)'
;MGRKKIQISRILDQRNRQVTFTKRKFGLMKKAYELSVLCDCEIALIIFNSTNRLFQYASTDMDKVLLKYTEYSEPHESRTNTDILEVHTHTHTHTHTHTHTALINIISKSMIMMYIIIIIIIYL
;
A
#
# COMPACT_ATOMS: atom_id res chain seq x y z
N MET A 1 -16.25 8.60 -17.99
CA MET A 1 -14.86 8.26 -18.40
C MET A 1 -14.28 7.25 -17.41
N GLY A 2 -13.81 6.09 -17.88
CA GLY A 2 -13.26 5.03 -17.02
C GLY A 2 -11.87 5.33 -16.45
N ARG A 3 -11.41 4.51 -15.49
CA ARG A 3 -10.04 4.60 -14.92
C ARG A 3 -9.03 4.08 -15.95
N LYS A 4 -8.06 4.93 -16.34
CA LYS A 4 -6.87 4.50 -17.10
C LYS A 4 -5.71 4.21 -16.15
N LYS A 5 -4.88 3.21 -16.46
CA LYS A 5 -3.62 2.96 -15.75
C LYS A 5 -2.68 4.16 -15.96
N ILE A 6 -2.01 4.60 -14.89
CA ILE A 6 -1.01 5.68 -14.91
C ILE A 6 0.32 5.19 -14.34
N GLN A 7 1.43 5.74 -14.82
CA GLN A 7 2.75 5.50 -14.25
C GLN A 7 2.88 6.20 -12.88
N ILE A 8 3.66 5.62 -11.96
CA ILE A 8 3.96 6.22 -10.67
C ILE A 8 5.13 7.20 -10.84
N SER A 9 4.78 8.40 -11.32
CA SER A 9 5.69 9.54 -11.46
C SER A 9 4.95 10.84 -11.11
N ARG A 10 5.69 11.94 -10.97
CA ARG A 10 5.09 13.25 -10.65
C ARG A 10 4.11 13.67 -11.76
N ILE A 11 2.85 13.86 -11.41
CA ILE A 11 1.84 14.41 -12.33
C ILE A 11 2.20 15.86 -12.63
N LEU A 12 2.45 16.19 -13.90
CA LEU A 12 2.89 17.54 -14.31
C LEU A 12 1.74 18.56 -14.27
N ASP A 13 0.58 18.18 -14.81
CA ASP A 13 -0.62 19.03 -14.83
C ASP A 13 -1.13 19.33 -13.40
N GLN A 14 -1.20 20.61 -13.05
CA GLN A 14 -1.52 21.06 -11.70
C GLN A 14 -2.96 20.71 -11.29
N ARG A 15 -3.93 20.81 -12.21
CA ARG A 15 -5.35 20.53 -11.92
C ARG A 15 -5.53 19.03 -11.65
N ASN A 16 -4.97 18.18 -12.51
CA ASN A 16 -4.98 16.73 -12.36
C ASN A 16 -4.22 16.30 -11.11
N ARG A 17 -3.10 16.95 -10.79
CA ARG A 17 -2.34 16.70 -9.55
C ARG A 17 -3.18 17.02 -8.32
N GLN A 18 -3.89 18.15 -8.30
CA GLN A 18 -4.75 18.53 -7.18
C GLN A 18 -5.93 17.57 -7.00
N VAL A 19 -6.65 17.25 -8.09
CA VAL A 19 -7.77 16.30 -8.04
C VAL A 19 -7.29 14.91 -7.60
N THR A 20 -6.16 14.46 -8.13
CA THR A 20 -5.56 13.17 -7.75
C THR A 20 -5.13 13.16 -6.29
N PHE A 21 -4.50 14.23 -5.81
CA PHE A 21 -4.10 14.37 -4.40
C PHE A 21 -5.32 14.25 -3.48
N THR A 22 -6.39 15.02 -3.74
CA THR A 22 -7.62 14.95 -2.94
C THR A 22 -8.19 13.54 -2.88
N LYS A 23 -8.31 12.86 -4.04
CA LYS A 23 -8.88 11.51 -4.11
C LYS A 23 -7.99 10.45 -3.47
N ARG A 24 -6.69 10.45 -3.75
CA ARG A 24 -5.74 9.46 -3.20
C ARG A 24 -5.53 9.66 -1.70
N LYS A 25 -5.45 10.90 -1.22
CA LYS A 25 -5.36 11.22 0.20
C LYS A 25 -6.55 10.64 0.97
N PHE A 26 -7.77 10.85 0.48
CA PHE A 26 -8.96 10.26 1.10
C PHE A 26 -8.97 8.73 1.04
N GLY A 27 -8.62 8.14 -0.10
CA GLY A 27 -8.51 6.68 -0.23
C GLY A 27 -7.47 6.05 0.71
N LEU A 28 -6.35 6.74 0.94
CA LEU A 28 -5.32 6.32 1.88
C LEU A 28 -5.81 6.38 3.33
N MET A 29 -6.45 7.49 3.72
CA MET A 29 -7.07 7.63 5.04
C MET A 29 -8.13 6.55 5.30
N LYS A 30 -8.95 6.22 4.28
CA LYS A 30 -9.94 5.14 4.39
C LYS A 30 -9.28 3.78 4.65
N LYS A 31 -8.17 3.48 3.96
CA LYS A 31 -7.41 2.23 4.18
C LYS A 31 -6.77 2.18 5.56
N ALA A 32 -6.23 3.30 6.04
CA ALA A 32 -5.70 3.40 7.39
C ALA A 32 -6.81 3.14 8.44
N TYR A 33 -8.00 3.74 8.26
CA TYR A 33 -9.17 3.46 9.09
C TYR A 33 -9.55 1.96 9.07
N GLU A 34 -9.72 1.37 7.88
CA GLU A 34 -10.06 -0.06 7.75
C GLU A 34 -9.05 -0.95 8.48
N LEU A 35 -7.74 -0.69 8.31
CA LEU A 35 -6.69 -1.45 8.98
C LEU A 35 -6.75 -1.29 10.50
N SER A 36 -6.92 -0.06 11.01
CA SER A 36 -7.00 0.21 12.44
C SER A 36 -8.15 -0.53 13.12
N VAL A 37 -9.31 -0.60 12.46
CA VAL A 37 -10.50 -1.28 12.99
C VAL A 37 -10.37 -2.79 12.89
N LEU A 38 -9.91 -3.31 11.75
CA LEU A 38 -9.83 -4.76 11.52
C LEU A 38 -8.77 -5.45 12.38
N CYS A 39 -7.68 -4.74 12.70
CA CYS A 39 -6.53 -5.32 13.39
C CYS A 39 -6.27 -4.70 14.76
N ASP A 40 -7.17 -3.87 15.27
CA ASP A 40 -7.06 -3.17 16.56
C ASP A 40 -5.69 -2.48 16.75
N CYS A 41 -5.35 -1.58 15.83
CA CYS A 41 -4.05 -0.89 15.84
C CYS A 41 -4.17 0.64 15.78
N GLU A 42 -3.23 1.33 16.45
CA GLU A 42 -3.11 2.78 16.42
C GLU A 42 -2.30 3.22 15.20
N ILE A 43 -2.85 4.13 14.38
CA ILE A 43 -2.23 4.61 13.14
C ILE A 43 -2.21 6.14 13.13
N ALA A 44 -1.06 6.73 12.81
CA ALA A 44 -0.91 8.14 12.48
C ALA A 44 -0.37 8.32 11.07
N LEU A 45 -0.99 9.25 10.31
CA LEU A 45 -0.55 9.66 8.98
C LEU A 45 -0.33 11.18 8.96
N ILE A 46 0.83 11.59 8.46
CA ILE A 46 1.21 12.99 8.24
C ILE A 46 1.56 13.16 6.76
N ILE A 47 0.95 14.16 6.11
CA ILE A 47 1.16 14.45 4.69
C ILE A 47 1.40 15.95 4.52
N PHE A 48 2.57 16.30 3.99
CA PHE A 48 2.85 17.65 3.49
C PHE A 48 2.71 17.68 1.97
N ASN A 49 2.00 18.68 1.45
CA ASN A 49 1.93 18.89 0.01
C ASN A 49 3.09 19.78 -0.49
N SER A 50 3.16 20.02 -1.80
CA SER A 50 4.20 20.88 -2.40
C SER A 50 4.14 22.35 -1.99
N THR A 51 3.10 22.79 -1.27
CA THR A 51 2.97 24.14 -0.72
C THR A 51 3.13 24.14 0.81
N ASN A 52 3.73 23.10 1.37
CA ASN A 52 3.94 22.90 2.82
C ASN A 52 2.65 22.97 3.67
N ARG A 53 1.49 22.68 3.08
CA ARG A 53 0.25 22.52 3.85
C ARG A 53 0.21 21.14 4.48
N LEU A 54 -0.03 21.11 5.79
CA LEU A 54 -0.18 19.91 6.59
C LEU A 54 -1.59 19.31 6.41
N PHE A 55 -1.65 18.01 6.17
CA PHE A 55 -2.85 17.19 6.27
C PHE A 55 -2.52 15.99 7.15
N GLN A 56 -3.39 15.69 8.11
CA GLN A 56 -3.14 14.61 9.06
C GLN A 56 -4.37 13.73 9.26
N TYR A 57 -4.14 12.51 9.73
CA TYR A 57 -5.14 11.56 10.17
C TYR A 57 -4.56 10.73 11.33
N ALA A 58 -5.36 10.51 12.37
CA ALA A 58 -5.08 9.54 13.42
C ALA A 58 -6.30 8.64 13.59
N SER A 59 -6.09 7.35 13.89
CA SER A 59 -7.21 6.45 14.21
C SER A 59 -7.85 6.77 15.56
N THR A 60 -7.08 7.35 16.49
CA THR A 60 -7.54 7.80 17.80
C THR A 60 -7.25 9.30 17.98
N ASP A 61 -6.11 9.63 18.58
CA ASP A 61 -5.66 11.00 18.85
C ASP A 61 -4.22 11.16 18.33
N MET A 62 -3.94 12.25 17.62
CA MET A 62 -2.63 12.45 17.00
C MET A 62 -1.52 12.64 18.04
N ASP A 63 -1.79 13.46 19.06
CA ASP A 63 -0.78 13.80 20.07
C ASP A 63 -0.43 12.56 20.89
N LYS A 64 -1.42 11.72 21.21
CA LYS A 64 -1.21 10.43 21.87
C LYS A 64 -0.31 9.49 21.06
N VAL A 65 -0.57 9.33 19.76
CA VAL A 65 0.23 8.42 18.91
C VAL A 65 1.65 8.97 18.72
N LEU A 66 1.82 10.28 18.59
CA LEU A 66 3.14 10.91 18.49
C LEU A 66 3.93 10.84 19.78
N LEU A 67 3.29 11.05 20.94
CA LEU A 67 3.93 10.87 22.24
C LEU A 67 4.43 9.44 22.39
N LYS A 68 3.56 8.46 22.11
CA LYS A 68 3.93 7.03 22.08
C LYS A 68 5.11 6.79 21.15
N TYR A 69 5.13 7.37 19.95
CA TYR A 69 6.26 7.24 19.03
C TYR A 69 7.59 7.75 19.62
N THR A 70 7.58 8.87 20.36
CA THR A 70 8.79 9.41 20.99
C THR A 70 9.31 8.59 22.18
N GLU A 71 8.46 7.75 22.78
CA GLU A 71 8.84 6.87 23.89
C GLU A 71 9.58 5.59 23.40
N TYR A 72 9.46 5.26 22.12
CA TYR A 72 10.16 4.12 21.53
C TYR A 72 11.55 4.54 21.02
N SER A 73 12.57 3.77 21.37
CA SER A 73 13.95 4.03 20.95
C SER A 73 14.16 3.76 19.45
N GLU A 74 13.60 2.66 18.94
CA GLU A 74 13.73 2.24 17.54
C GLU A 74 12.45 1.54 17.05
N PRO A 75 12.08 1.69 15.77
CA PRO A 75 10.94 0.97 15.20
C PRO A 75 11.28 -0.51 14.96
N HIS A 76 10.30 -1.40 15.17
CA HIS A 76 10.44 -2.82 14.82
C HIS A 76 10.59 -3.04 13.31
N GLU A 77 9.88 -2.26 12.50
CA GLU A 77 10.01 -2.21 11.05
C GLU A 77 10.02 -0.75 10.57
N SER A 78 10.97 -0.41 9.71
CA SER A 78 11.06 0.91 9.07
C SER A 78 11.19 0.74 7.56
N ARG A 79 10.37 1.48 6.80
CA ARG A 79 10.34 1.44 5.34
C ARG A 79 10.37 2.84 4.75
N THR A 80 11.12 2.98 3.67
CA THR A 80 11.23 4.18 2.85
C THR A 80 10.74 3.91 1.42
N ASN A 81 10.68 4.95 0.59
CA ASN A 81 10.32 4.78 -0.83
C ASN A 81 11.28 3.84 -1.57
N THR A 82 12.55 3.78 -1.18
CA THR A 82 13.55 2.89 -1.79
C THR A 82 13.20 1.42 -1.51
N ASP A 83 12.86 1.08 -0.27
CA ASP A 83 12.48 -0.29 0.12
C ASP A 83 11.23 -0.77 -0.65
N ILE A 84 10.25 0.11 -0.82
CA ILE A 84 9.01 -0.20 -1.55
C ILE A 84 9.28 -0.40 -3.06
N LEU A 85 10.17 0.41 -3.65
CA LEU A 85 10.56 0.24 -5.05
C LEU A 85 11.32 -1.08 -5.27
N GLU A 86 12.22 -1.45 -4.36
CA GLU A 86 13.00 -2.69 -4.44
C GLU A 86 12.13 -3.94 -4.35
N VAL A 87 11.07 -3.94 -3.54
CA VAL A 87 10.09 -5.04 -3.51
C VAL A 87 9.40 -5.19 -4.88
N HIS A 88 9.07 -4.09 -5.55
CA HIS A 88 8.48 -4.14 -6.88
C HIS A 88 9.46 -4.58 -7.97
N THR A 89 10.76 -4.29 -7.84
CA THR A 89 11.78 -4.75 -8.81
C THR A 89 12.13 -6.23 -8.59
N HIS A 90 12.31 -6.69 -7.36
CA HIS A 90 12.59 -8.09 -7.03
C HIS A 90 11.44 -9.02 -7.39
N THR A 91 10.20 -8.58 -7.19
CA THR A 91 9.06 -9.34 -7.70
C THR A 91 9.07 -9.42 -9.23
N HIS A 92 9.53 -8.40 -9.95
CA HIS A 92 9.63 -8.43 -11.42
C HIS A 92 10.85 -9.20 -11.96
N THR A 93 12.01 -9.14 -11.29
CA THR A 93 13.21 -9.91 -11.67
C THR A 93 13.09 -11.36 -11.26
N HIS A 94 12.58 -11.67 -10.05
CA HIS A 94 12.29 -13.04 -9.64
C HIS A 94 11.15 -13.63 -10.47
N THR A 95 10.12 -12.88 -10.88
CA THR A 95 9.17 -13.41 -11.87
C THR A 95 9.81 -13.63 -13.23
N HIS A 96 10.80 -12.86 -13.71
CA HIS A 96 11.44 -13.13 -15.00
C HIS A 96 12.46 -14.29 -14.96
N THR A 97 13.20 -14.47 -13.86
CA THR A 97 14.12 -15.61 -13.68
C THR A 97 13.38 -16.88 -13.28
N HIS A 98 12.36 -16.78 -12.42
CA HIS A 98 11.51 -17.91 -12.01
C HIS A 98 10.43 -18.22 -13.04
N THR A 99 9.99 -17.35 -13.96
CA THR A 99 9.11 -17.81 -15.07
C THR A 99 9.86 -18.71 -16.03
N HIS A 100 11.14 -18.45 -16.33
CA HIS A 100 11.90 -19.36 -17.21
C HIS A 100 12.21 -20.72 -16.54
N THR A 101 12.42 -20.76 -15.22
CA THR A 101 12.69 -22.02 -14.48
C THR A 101 11.43 -22.69 -13.93
N ALA A 102 10.35 -21.94 -13.65
CA ALA A 102 9.15 -22.43 -13.00
C ALA A 102 7.89 -22.44 -13.87
N LEU A 103 7.90 -21.96 -15.12
CA LEU A 103 6.89 -22.38 -16.10
C LEU A 103 6.89 -23.92 -16.26
N ILE A 104 8.05 -24.57 -16.08
CA ILE A 104 8.19 -26.04 -16.08
C ILE A 104 7.56 -26.69 -14.83
N ASN A 105 7.51 -26.00 -13.68
CA ASN A 105 7.13 -26.60 -12.38
C ASN A 105 5.84 -26.02 -11.73
N ILE A 106 5.33 -24.86 -12.16
CA ILE A 106 4.15 -24.18 -11.57
C ILE A 106 2.86 -24.51 -12.30
N ILE A 107 2.88 -24.84 -13.60
CA ILE A 107 1.67 -25.30 -14.30
C ILE A 107 1.03 -26.48 -13.55
N SER A 108 1.84 -27.37 -12.95
CA SER A 108 1.36 -28.51 -12.16
C SER A 108 0.80 -28.17 -10.77
N LYS A 109 1.24 -27.07 -10.13
CA LYS A 109 0.84 -26.71 -8.75
C LYS A 109 -0.24 -25.62 -8.68
N SER A 110 -0.31 -24.72 -9.66
CA SER A 110 -1.25 -23.59 -9.64
C SER A 110 -2.70 -23.97 -9.97
N MET A 111 -2.93 -25.06 -10.74
CA MET A 111 -4.28 -25.58 -10.96
C MET A 111 -4.95 -26.06 -9.66
N ILE A 112 -4.15 -26.63 -8.74
CA ILE A 112 -4.65 -27.23 -7.49
C ILE A 112 -5.03 -26.13 -6.47
N MET A 113 -4.23 -25.07 -6.35
CA MET A 113 -4.48 -23.96 -5.42
C MET A 113 -5.65 -23.07 -5.85
N MET A 114 -5.85 -22.89 -7.16
CA MET A 114 -6.99 -22.14 -7.70
C MET A 114 -8.32 -22.87 -7.47
N TYR A 115 -8.32 -24.21 -7.52
CA TYR A 115 -9.50 -25.04 -7.22
C TYR A 115 -9.96 -24.87 -5.76
N ILE A 116 -9.01 -24.74 -4.82
CA ILE A 116 -9.30 -24.58 -3.38
C ILE A 116 -9.87 -23.19 -3.06
N ILE A 117 -9.35 -22.12 -3.66
CA ILE A 117 -9.83 -20.75 -3.44
C ILE A 117 -11.23 -20.54 -4.04
N ILE A 118 -11.53 -21.18 -5.18
CA ILE A 118 -12.87 -21.11 -5.80
C ILE A 118 -13.91 -21.84 -4.93
N ILE A 119 -13.58 -22.97 -4.31
CA ILE A 119 -14.50 -23.69 -3.40
C ILE A 119 -14.86 -22.84 -2.17
N ILE A 120 -13.92 -22.07 -1.62
CA ILE A 120 -14.17 -21.21 -0.43
C ILE A 120 -15.12 -20.04 -0.76
N ILE A 121 -15.12 -19.54 -2.00
CA ILE A 121 -15.94 -18.40 -2.42
C ILE A 121 -17.38 -18.81 -2.79
N ILE A 122 -17.63 -20.09 -3.11
CA ILE A 122 -18.96 -20.56 -3.54
C ILE A 122 -19.86 -20.98 -2.36
N TYR A 123 -19.29 -21.35 -1.21
CA TYR A 123 -20.03 -21.82 -0.03
C TYR A 123 -20.16 -20.77 1.11
N LEU A 124 -19.91 -19.49 0.78
CA LEU A 124 -20.04 -18.32 1.65
C LEU A 124 -20.91 -17.27 0.94
#